data_AF-A0A3C0W6W1-F1
#
_entry.id   AF-A0A3C0W6W1-F1
#
_cell.length_a   1.000
_cell.length_b   1.000
_cell.length_c   1.000
_cell.angle_alpha   90.00
_cell.angle_beta   90.00
_cell.angle_gamma   90.00
#
_symmetry.space_group_name_H-M   'P 1'
#
loop_
_entity.id
_entity.type
_entity.pdbx_description
1 polymer ?
#
loop_
_entity_poly.entity_id
_entity_poly.type
_entity_poly.pdbx_seq_one_letter_code
_entity_poly.pdbx_strand_id
1 'polypeptide(L)'
;MMMAAATALSGLAACAPATRFEWGAYEPALYAYAQNPENREAYRTALERAIEAGRKRDAVAPGLLAELGYLHLQAGETAQALTLFREERARFPESAVFMDRVIVGLGGQAAVAGGEAQ
;
A
#
# COMPACT_ATOMS: atom_id res chain seq x y z
N MET A 1 -47.47 27.58 -32.66
CA MET A 1 -47.19 26.19 -32.23
C MET A 1 -46.01 25.68 -33.04
N MET A 2 -45.14 24.87 -32.41
CA MET A 2 -43.93 24.19 -32.93
C MET A 2 -42.63 25.00 -32.84
N MET A 3 -41.52 24.52 -32.27
CA MET A 3 -41.22 23.35 -31.42
C MET A 3 -39.88 23.72 -30.75
N ALA A 4 -39.82 23.71 -29.41
CA ALA A 4 -38.56 23.90 -28.70
C ALA A 4 -37.79 22.57 -28.71
N ALA A 5 -36.62 22.58 -29.34
CA ALA A 5 -35.73 21.43 -29.41
C ALA A 5 -35.18 21.10 -28.01
N ALA A 6 -35.61 19.96 -27.47
CA ALA A 6 -35.05 19.38 -26.25
C ALA A 6 -33.74 18.69 -26.59
N THR A 7 -32.62 19.34 -26.30
CA THR A 7 -31.29 18.74 -26.39
C THR A 7 -31.14 17.69 -25.29
N ALA A 8 -31.34 16.43 -25.64
CA ALA A 8 -31.14 15.29 -24.74
C ALA A 8 -29.63 15.17 -24.44
N LEU A 9 -29.23 15.63 -23.26
CA LEU A 9 -27.89 15.42 -22.70
C LEU A 9 -27.77 13.94 -22.30
N SER A 10 -27.38 13.10 -23.26
CA SER A 10 -27.12 11.68 -23.03
C SER A 10 -25.82 11.57 -22.23
N GLY A 11 -25.93 11.24 -20.94
CA GLY A 11 -24.79 11.06 -20.06
C GLY A 11 -23.90 9.92 -20.54
N LEU A 12 -22.62 10.23 -20.80
CA LEU A 12 -21.58 9.21 -20.96
C LEU A 12 -21.42 8.50 -19.61
N ALA A 13 -22.04 7.34 -19.47
CA ALA A 13 -21.68 6.40 -18.42
C ALA A 13 -20.25 5.91 -18.72
N ALA A 14 -19.26 6.52 -18.05
CA ALA A 14 -17.90 6.03 -18.10
C ALA A 14 -17.86 4.64 -17.46
N CYS A 15 -17.74 3.61 -18.28
CA CYS A 15 -17.43 2.27 -17.82
C CYS A 15 -15.98 2.30 -17.31
N ALA A 16 -15.78 2.59 -16.03
CA ALA A 16 -14.48 2.43 -15.41
C ALA A 16 -14.17 0.92 -15.35
N PRO A 17 -13.07 0.45 -15.94
CA PRO A 17 -12.70 -0.95 -15.87
C PRO A 17 -12.52 -1.36 -14.42
N ALA A 18 -13.06 -2.51 -14.03
CA ALA A 18 -12.83 -3.07 -12.71
C ALA A 18 -11.32 -3.25 -12.52
N THR A 19 -10.74 -2.59 -11.52
CA THR A 19 -9.31 -2.65 -11.27
C THR A 19 -8.96 -4.04 -10.75
N ARG A 20 -7.90 -4.64 -11.30
CA ARG A 20 -7.38 -5.94 -10.82
C ARG A 20 -6.93 -5.89 -9.37
N PHE A 21 -6.53 -4.71 -8.91
CA PHE A 21 -5.99 -4.47 -7.58
C PHE A 21 -6.74 -3.34 -6.88
N GLU A 22 -6.75 -3.40 -5.56
CA GLU A 22 -7.33 -2.43 -4.66
C GLU A 22 -6.23 -1.47 -4.19
N TRP A 23 -6.26 -0.26 -4.73
CA TRP A 23 -5.33 0.82 -4.39
C TRP A 23 -5.92 1.76 -3.33
N GLY A 24 -7.24 1.75 -3.13
CA GLY A 24 -7.91 2.65 -2.20
C GLY A 24 -7.53 4.12 -2.44
N ALA A 25 -7.02 4.78 -1.40
CA ALA A 25 -6.56 6.16 -1.45
C ALA A 25 -5.02 6.29 -1.43
N TYR A 26 -4.31 5.24 -1.84
CA TYR A 26 -2.85 5.17 -1.78
C TYR A 26 -2.17 6.37 -2.47
N GLU A 27 -2.43 6.58 -3.76
CA GLU A 27 -1.77 7.61 -4.57
C GLU A 27 -1.97 9.04 -4.04
N PRO A 28 -3.21 9.51 -3.76
CA PRO A 28 -3.39 10.86 -3.22
C PRO A 28 -2.76 11.02 -1.83
N ALA A 29 -2.79 9.97 -0.99
CA ALA A 29 -2.18 10.02 0.33
C ALA A 29 -0.64 10.02 0.28
N LEU A 30 -0.05 9.22 -0.62
CA LEU A 30 1.39 9.24 -0.89
C LEU A 30 1.82 10.62 -1.36
N TYR A 31 1.09 11.23 -2.29
CA TYR A 31 1.40 12.56 -2.78
C TYR A 31 1.36 13.60 -1.65
N ALA A 32 0.32 13.57 -0.81
CA ALA A 32 0.20 14.46 0.34
C ALA A 32 1.35 14.27 1.35
N TYR A 33 1.76 13.03 1.60
CA TYR A 33 2.89 12.71 2.47
C TYR A 33 4.23 13.15 1.89
N ALA A 34 4.44 12.98 0.58
CA ALA A 34 5.63 13.45 -0.10
C ALA A 34 5.76 14.98 -0.06
N GLN A 35 4.64 15.71 -0.10
CA GLN A 35 4.61 17.17 0.02
C GLN A 35 4.80 17.65 1.47
N ASN A 36 4.27 16.92 2.43
CA ASN A 36 4.36 17.27 3.85
C ASN A 36 4.48 16.00 4.72
N PRO A 37 5.64 15.76 5.35
CA PRO A 37 5.87 14.59 6.21
C PRO A 37 4.89 14.45 7.39
N GLU A 38 4.24 15.53 7.83
CA GLU A 38 3.19 15.48 8.88
C GLU A 38 1.99 14.61 8.47
N ASN A 39 1.78 14.38 7.17
CA ASN A 39 0.72 13.52 6.65
C ASN A 39 1.03 12.02 6.76
N ARG A 40 2.12 11.62 7.41
CA ARG A 40 2.55 10.21 7.56
C ARG A 40 1.45 9.31 8.09
N GLU A 41 0.74 9.70 9.15
CA GLU A 41 -0.32 8.87 9.74
C GLU A 41 -1.54 8.72 8.82
N ALA A 42 -1.89 9.78 8.08
CA ALA A 42 -2.95 9.70 7.08
C ALA A 42 -2.57 8.77 5.93
N TYR A 43 -1.30 8.80 5.51
CA TYR A 43 -0.75 7.89 4.51
C TYR A 43 -0.74 6.44 4.97
N ARG A 44 -0.27 6.19 6.20
CA ARG A 44 -0.34 4.86 6.83
C ARG A 44 -1.77 4.33 6.86
N THR A 45 -2.71 5.15 7.30
CA THR A 45 -4.14 4.77 7.34
C THR A 45 -4.69 4.44 5.95
N ALA A 46 -4.28 5.17 4.91
CA ALA A 46 -4.69 4.90 3.54
C ALA A 46 -4.17 3.53 3.04
N LEU A 47 -2.92 3.19 3.35
CA LEU A 47 -2.33 1.88 3.07
C LEU A 47 -3.10 0.75 3.77
N GLU A 48 -3.33 0.87 5.08
CA GLU A 48 -4.05 -0.13 5.87
C GLU A 48 -5.45 -0.40 5.31
N ARG A 49 -6.18 0.67 4.95
CA ARG A 49 -7.51 0.55 4.35
C ARG A 49 -7.48 -0.12 2.99
N ALA A 50 -6.53 0.23 2.13
CA ALA A 50 -6.38 -0.37 0.81
C ALA A 50 -6.02 -1.86 0.91
N ILE A 51 -5.09 -2.23 1.80
CA ILE A 51 -4.72 -3.62 2.07
C ILE A 51 -5.92 -4.41 2.60
N GLU A 52 -6.65 -3.88 3.58
CA GLU A 52 -7.82 -4.55 4.16
C GLU A 52 -8.93 -4.74 3.12
N ALA A 53 -9.21 -3.72 2.30
CA ALA A 53 -10.16 -3.85 1.20
C ALA A 53 -9.69 -4.86 0.14
N GLY A 54 -8.39 -4.87 -0.17
CA GLY A 54 -7.78 -5.83 -1.09
C GLY A 54 -7.86 -7.26 -0.59
N ARG A 55 -7.61 -7.52 0.70
CA ARG A 55 -7.69 -8.86 1.30
C ARG A 55 -9.07 -9.49 1.15
N LYS A 56 -10.15 -8.69 1.27
CA LYS A 56 -11.54 -9.17 1.16
C LYS A 56 -11.89 -9.79 -0.19
N ARG A 57 -11.16 -9.43 -1.25
CA ARG A 57 -11.39 -9.89 -2.63
C ARG A 57 -10.16 -10.48 -3.28
N ASP A 58 -9.15 -10.82 -2.48
CA ASP A 58 -7.83 -11.25 -2.95
C ASP A 58 -7.22 -10.34 -4.04
N ALA A 59 -7.32 -9.03 -3.84
CA ALA A 59 -6.87 -8.00 -4.77
C ALA A 59 -5.94 -6.97 -4.12
N VAL A 60 -5.20 -7.32 -3.05
CA VAL A 60 -4.18 -6.40 -2.51
C VAL A 60 -3.23 -6.00 -3.62
N ALA A 61 -2.98 -4.69 -3.76
CA ALA A 61 -2.10 -4.16 -4.79
C ALA A 61 -0.61 -4.44 -4.47
N PRO A 62 0.22 -4.72 -5.49
CA PRO A 62 1.66 -4.92 -5.31
C PRO A 62 2.32 -3.72 -4.64
N GLY A 63 3.24 -4.00 -3.71
CA GLY A 63 4.02 -2.98 -3.02
C GLY A 63 3.36 -2.37 -1.79
N LEU A 64 2.03 -2.41 -1.62
CA LEU A 64 1.38 -1.77 -0.46
C LEU A 64 1.79 -2.41 0.87
N LEU A 65 1.97 -3.74 0.90
CA LEU A 65 2.44 -4.43 2.10
C LEU A 65 3.89 -4.06 2.41
N ALA A 66 4.77 -4.00 1.40
CA ALA A 66 6.14 -3.54 1.58
C ALA A 66 6.21 -2.10 2.08
N GLU A 67 5.40 -1.20 1.51
CA GLU A 67 5.37 0.20 1.90
C GLU A 67 4.88 0.38 3.35
N LEU A 68 3.79 -0.29 3.73
CA LEU A 68 3.33 -0.28 5.12
C LEU A 68 4.38 -0.90 6.05
N GLY A 69 5.02 -2.00 5.63
CA GLY A 69 6.12 -2.62 6.37
C GLY A 69 7.30 -1.67 6.58
N TYR A 70 7.61 -0.84 5.59
CA TYR A 70 8.63 0.19 5.70
C TYR A 70 8.24 1.28 6.72
N LEU A 71 6.99 1.74 6.74
CA LEU A 71 6.52 2.69 7.77
C LEU A 71 6.63 2.12 9.19
N HIS A 72 6.27 0.84 9.38
CA HIS A 72 6.46 0.14 10.65
C HIS A 72 7.94 0.05 11.04
N LEU A 73 8.81 -0.27 10.09
CA LEU A 73 10.25 -0.32 10.33
C LEU A 73 10.80 1.04 10.77
N GLN A 74 10.37 2.13 10.13
CA GLN A 74 10.75 3.49 10.52
C GLN A 74 10.26 3.87 11.93
N ALA A 75 9.15 3.28 12.38
CA ALA A 75 8.64 3.43 13.75
C ALA A 75 9.32 2.50 14.78
N GLY A 76 10.29 1.68 14.38
CA GLY A 76 10.95 0.69 15.23
C GLY A 76 10.15 -0.62 15.42
N GLU A 77 9.00 -0.75 14.76
CA GLU A 77 8.08 -1.88 14.85
C GLU A 77 8.53 -3.03 13.92
N THR A 78 9.74 -3.53 14.16
CA THR A 78 10.45 -4.47 13.27
C THR A 78 9.69 -5.79 13.06
N ALA A 79 9.00 -6.29 14.09
CA ALA A 79 8.24 -7.54 13.99
C ALA A 79 7.04 -7.40 13.03
N GLN A 80 6.33 -6.28 13.12
CA GLN A 80 5.23 -5.94 12.23
C GLN A 80 5.74 -5.76 10.79
N ALA A 81 6.86 -5.04 10.63
CA ALA A 81 7.51 -4.86 9.33
C ALA A 81 7.88 -6.21 8.68
N LEU A 82 8.53 -7.10 9.42
CA LEU A 82 8.89 -8.44 8.94
C LEU A 82 7.69 -9.29 8.53
N THR A 83 6.56 -9.16 9.23
CA THR A 83 5.32 -9.85 8.88
C THR A 83 4.82 -9.38 7.52
N LEU A 84 4.75 -8.06 7.32
CA LEU A 84 4.29 -7.46 6.07
C LEU A 84 5.23 -7.75 4.89
N PHE A 85 6.55 -7.67 5.08
CA PHE A 85 7.52 -8.01 4.03
C PHE A 85 7.43 -9.48 3.60
N ARG A 86 7.20 -10.40 4.54
CA ARG A 86 7.01 -11.82 4.21
C ARG A 86 5.72 -12.05 3.44
N GLU A 87 4.66 -11.32 3.77
CA GLU A 87 3.39 -11.38 3.04
C GLU A 87 3.55 -10.85 1.61
N GLU A 88 4.19 -9.68 1.42
CA GLU A 88 4.51 -9.13 0.09
C GLU A 88 5.29 -10.16 -0.74
N ARG A 89 6.38 -10.70 -0.18
CA ARG A 89 7.23 -11.71 -0.82
C ARG A 89 6.42 -12.94 -1.27
N ALA A 90 5.47 -13.39 -0.46
CA ALA A 90 4.66 -14.57 -0.75
C ALA A 90 3.61 -14.27 -1.84
N ARG A 91 3.05 -13.06 -1.85
CA ARG A 91 1.99 -12.65 -2.76
C ARG A 91 2.51 -12.27 -4.15
N PHE A 92 3.71 -11.72 -4.23
CA PHE A 92 4.26 -11.15 -5.47
C PHE A 92 5.64 -11.77 -5.77
N PRO A 93 5.73 -12.82 -6.61
CA PRO A 93 7.00 -13.46 -6.95
C PRO A 93 7.99 -12.49 -7.61
N GLU A 94 7.50 -11.44 -8.27
CA GLU A 94 8.32 -10.39 -8.89
C GLU A 94 9.12 -9.59 -7.85
N SER A 95 8.61 -9.43 -6.63
CA SER A 95 9.29 -8.70 -5.55
C SER A 95 10.11 -9.61 -4.62
N ALA A 96 10.00 -10.93 -4.78
CA ALA A 96 10.54 -11.90 -3.82
C ALA A 96 12.05 -11.75 -3.58
N VAL A 97 12.84 -11.56 -4.64
CA VAL A 97 14.31 -11.41 -4.53
C VAL A 97 14.69 -10.16 -3.74
N PHE A 98 13.95 -9.07 -3.92
CA PHE A 98 14.18 -7.84 -3.18
C PHE A 98 13.76 -8.00 -1.70
N MET A 99 12.56 -8.53 -1.46
CA MET A 99 12.06 -8.78 -0.11
C MET A 99 12.95 -9.76 0.67
N ASP A 100 13.51 -10.79 0.03
CA ASP A 100 14.47 -11.71 0.66
C ASP A 100 15.68 -10.97 1.23
N ARG A 101 16.26 -10.03 0.47
CA ARG A 101 17.40 -9.22 0.92
C ARG A 101 17.01 -8.32 2.10
N VAL A 102 15.84 -7.69 2.04
CA VAL A 102 15.31 -6.84 3.12
C VAL A 102 15.12 -7.67 4.40
N ILE A 103 14.44 -8.81 4.31
CA ILE A 103 14.15 -9.69 5.46
C ILE A 103 15.44 -10.22 6.08
N VAL A 104 16.40 -10.69 5.28
CA VAL A 104 17.70 -11.18 5.77
C VAL A 104 18.50 -10.06 6.44
N GLY A 105 18.55 -8.87 5.83
CA GLY A 105 19.26 -7.72 6.38
C GLY A 105 18.72 -7.27 7.74
N LEU A 106 17.39 -7.36 7.95
CA LEU A 106 16.76 -7.06 9.24
C LEU A 106 17.01 -8.13 10.29
N GLY A 107 17.06 -9.41 9.91
CA GLY A 107 17.42 -10.51 10.81
C GLY A 107 18.85 -10.39 11.36
N GLY A 108 19.78 -9.89 10.53
CA GLY A 108 21.15 -9.59 10.97
C GLY A 108 21.23 -8.43 11.98
N GLN A 109 20.45 -7.36 11.77
CA GLN A 109 20.44 -6.20 12.69
C GLN A 109 19.82 -6.53 14.05
N ALA A 110 18.77 -7.37 14.09
CA ALA A 110 18.19 -7.83 15.35
C ALA A 110 19.17 -8.66 16.19
N ALA A 111 20.05 -9.45 15.55
CA ALA A 111 21.08 -10.23 16.24
C ALA A 111 22.20 -9.35 16.82
N VAL A 112 22.54 -8.23 16.17
CA VAL A 112 23.55 -7.27 16.65
C VAL A 112 23.02 -6.47 17.84
N ALA A 113 21.78 -5.98 17.79
CA ALA A 113 21.18 -5.21 18.88
C ALA A 113 20.98 -6.02 20.18
N GLY A 114 20.81 -7.34 20.07
CA GLY A 114 20.76 -8.24 21.23
C GLY A 114 22.13 -8.56 21.85
N GLY A 115 23.24 -8.20 21.19
CA GLY A 115 24.61 -8.46 21.65
C GLY A 115 25.24 -7.33 22.47
N GLU A 116 24.65 -6.12 22.49
CA GLU A 116 25.19 -4.96 23.20
C GLU A 116 24.67 -4.82 24.64
N ALA A 117 23.92 -5.80 25.14
CA ALA A 117 23.36 -5.83 26.50
C ALA A 117 24.10 -6.78 27.45
N GLN A 118 25.43 -6.94 27.31
CA GLN A 118 26.29 -7.67 28.24
C GLN A 118 27.46 -6.83 28.72
#